data_AF-A0A7Y9H6F8-F1
#
_entry.id   AF-A0A7Y9H6F8-F1
#
_cell.length_a   1.000
_cell.length_b   1.000
_cell.length_c   1.000
_cell.angle_alpha   90.00
_cell.angle_beta   90.00
_cell.angle_gamma   90.00
#
_symmetry.space_group_name_H-M   'P 1'
#
loop_
_entity.id
_entity.type
_entity.pdbx_description
1 polymer ?
#
loop_
_entity_poly.entity_id
_entity_poly.type
_entity_poly.pdbx_seq_one_letter_code
_entity_poly.pdbx_strand_id
1 'polypeptide(L)'
;MTSPITPLLVGGLGGMELLIILAVLVLLFGASKLPELARGSGQALKIFKAETKGLIDGDDKDGTKAATDAQVRTDAAAGTGRAVPAPVSEPIVVETPREHDVHRG
;
A
#
# COMPACT_ATOMS: atom_id res chain seq x y z
N MET A 1 -6.07 24.40 44.02
CA MET A 1 -6.03 25.00 42.67
C MET A 1 -5.89 23.88 41.66
N THR A 2 -7.00 23.21 41.35
CA THR A 2 -7.08 22.10 40.41
C THR A 2 -7.71 22.64 39.14
N SER A 3 -6.92 22.71 38.07
CA SER A 3 -7.41 23.18 36.77
C SER A 3 -8.55 22.28 36.30
N PRO A 4 -9.75 22.82 35.96
CA PRO A 4 -10.81 22.03 35.37
C PRO A 4 -10.37 21.56 33.99
N ILE A 5 -10.32 20.24 33.80
CA ILE A 5 -10.19 19.61 32.49
C ILE A 5 -11.51 19.90 31.77
N THR A 6 -11.52 20.98 30.98
CA THR A 6 -12.70 21.39 30.22
C THR A 6 -13.15 20.23 29.33
N PRO A 7 -14.39 19.71 29.48
CA PRO A 7 -14.89 18.67 28.61
C PRO A 7 -15.05 19.26 27.21
N LEU A 8 -14.24 18.75 26.29
CA LEU A 8 -14.19 19.06 24.86
C LEU A 8 -15.44 18.53 24.12
N LEU A 9 -16.61 18.59 24.76
CA LEU A 9 -17.83 17.90 24.36
C LEU A 9 -18.92 18.84 23.80
N VAL A 10 -18.70 20.15 23.77
CA VAL A 10 -19.68 21.11 23.26
C VAL A 10 -19.08 21.88 22.07
N GLY A 11 -19.14 21.30 20.86
CA GLY A 11 -18.98 22.11 19.64
C GLY A 11 -18.35 21.45 18.41
N GLY A 12 -17.78 20.26 18.51
CA GLY A 12 -17.22 19.56 17.36
C GLY A 12 -15.99 18.75 17.73
N LEU A 13 -15.78 17.65 17.04
CA LEU A 13 -14.56 16.87 17.14
C LEU A 13 -13.37 17.80 16.86
N GLY A 14 -12.68 18.22 17.92
CA GLY A 14 -11.49 19.03 17.81
C GLY A 14 -10.39 18.25 17.08
N GLY A 15 -9.40 18.97 16.54
CA GLY A 15 -8.24 18.31 15.91
C GLY A 15 -7.54 17.32 16.86
N MET A 16 -7.59 17.57 18.17
CA MET A 16 -7.04 16.67 19.19
C MET A 16 -7.84 15.35 19.31
N GLU A 17 -9.16 15.38 19.35
CA GLU A 17 -10.01 14.17 19.33
C GLU A 17 -9.76 13.34 18.07
N LEU A 18 -9.69 13.96 16.90
CA LEU A 18 -9.40 13.24 15.65
C LEU A 18 -8.01 12.60 15.69
N LEU A 19 -7.00 13.27 16.27
CA LEU A 19 -5.68 12.67 16.45
C LEU A 19 -5.72 11.49 17.42
N ILE A 20 -6.49 11.55 18.51
CA ILE A 20 -6.63 10.43 19.44
C ILE A 20 -7.31 9.23 18.76
N ILE A 21 -8.40 9.46 18.02
CA ILE A 21 -9.10 8.41 17.26
C ILE A 21 -8.17 7.80 16.21
N LEU A 22 -7.44 8.63 15.46
CA LEU A 22 -6.45 8.18 14.49
C LEU A 22 -5.35 7.36 15.17
N ALA A 23 -4.85 7.78 16.34
CA ALA A 23 -3.84 7.06 17.09
C ALA A 23 -4.33 5.65 17.49
N VAL A 24 -5.58 5.52 17.95
CA VAL A 24 -6.19 4.23 18.26
C VAL A 24 -6.27 3.35 17.01
N LEU A 25 -6.74 3.88 15.87
CA LEU A 25 -6.80 3.11 14.62
C LEU A 25 -5.40 2.66 14.14
N VAL A 26 -4.38 3.51 14.26
CA VAL A 26 -2.99 3.16 13.94
C VAL A 26 -2.49 2.05 14.87
N LEU A 27 -2.87 2.06 16.15
CA LEU A 27 -2.45 1.03 17.10
C LEU A 27 -3.10 -0.33 16.82
N LEU A 28 -4.37 -0.33 16.38
CA LEU A 28 -5.13 -1.54 16.05
C LEU A 28 -4.72 -2.13 14.69
N PHE A 29 -4.64 -1.29 13.66
CA PHE A 29 -4.42 -1.74 12.28
C PHE A 29 -2.95 -1.62 11.84
N GLY A 30 -2.15 -0.79 12.49
CA GLY A 30 -0.76 -0.48 12.12
C GLY A 30 -0.64 0.73 11.18
N ALA A 31 0.48 1.43 11.26
CA ALA A 31 0.76 2.65 10.49
C ALA A 31 0.79 2.42 8.97
N SER A 32 1.07 1.19 8.51
CA SER A 32 1.11 0.86 7.08
C SER A 32 -0.28 0.50 6.50
N LYS A 33 -1.22 0.03 7.31
CA LYS A 33 -2.50 -0.50 6.81
C LYS A 33 -3.54 0.58 6.53
N LEU A 34 -3.62 1.61 7.37
CA LEU A 34 -4.47 2.78 7.11
C LEU A 34 -4.19 3.46 5.75
N PRO A 35 -2.93 3.82 5.40
CA PRO A 35 -2.66 4.46 4.12
C PRO A 35 -2.82 3.49 2.93
N GLU A 36 -2.56 2.19 3.12
CA GLU A 36 -2.79 1.16 2.10
C GLU A 36 -4.28 1.05 1.74
N LEU A 37 -5.14 0.97 2.76
CA LEU A 37 -6.60 0.97 2.59
C LEU A 37 -7.11 2.28 1.97
N ALA A 38 -6.63 3.43 2.46
CA ALA A 38 -7.02 4.74 1.95
C ALA A 38 -6.66 4.94 0.46
N ARG A 39 -5.50 4.44 0.02
CA ARG A 39 -5.08 4.53 -1.39
C ARG A 39 -6.02 3.76 -2.32
N GLY A 40 -6.39 2.54 -1.96
CA GLY A 40 -7.32 1.72 -2.74
C GLY A 40 -8.73 2.31 -2.77
N SER A 41 -9.28 2.65 -1.60
CA SER A 41 -10.62 3.26 -1.50
C SER A 41 -10.69 4.63 -2.18
N GLY A 42 -9.65 5.45 -2.06
CA GLY A 42 -9.58 6.78 -2.68
C GLY A 42 -9.54 6.72 -4.20
N GLN A 43 -8.87 5.73 -4.79
CA GLN A 43 -8.88 5.51 -6.24
C GLN A 43 -10.29 5.17 -6.75
N ALA A 44 -11.00 4.27 -6.07
CA ALA A 44 -12.37 3.90 -6.43
C ALA A 44 -13.33 5.10 -6.33
N LEU A 45 -13.25 5.88 -5.23
CA LEU A 45 -14.05 7.10 -5.07
C LEU A 45 -13.72 8.16 -6.12
N LYS A 46 -12.46 8.28 -6.53
CA LYS A 46 -12.02 9.21 -7.58
C LYS A 46 -12.67 8.89 -8.93
N ILE A 47 -12.66 7.61 -9.31
CA ILE A 47 -13.28 7.15 -10.57
C ILE A 47 -14.78 7.35 -10.52
N PHE A 48 -15.43 6.89 -9.44
CA PHE A 48 -16.87 7.07 -9.25
C PHE A 48 -17.30 8.54 -9.32
N LYS A 49 -16.54 9.44 -8.69
CA LYS A 49 -16.83 10.88 -8.73
C LYS A 49 -16.63 11.48 -10.12
N ALA A 50 -15.62 11.04 -10.86
CA ALA A 50 -15.37 11.50 -12.23
C ALA A 50 -16.49 11.07 -13.19
N GLU A 51 -16.93 9.82 -13.11
CA GLU A 51 -18.05 9.31 -13.90
C GLU A 51 -19.36 9.98 -13.52
N THR A 52 -19.66 10.07 -12.21
CA THR A 52 -20.87 10.74 -11.72
C THR A 52 -20.90 12.23 -12.09
N LYS A 53 -19.76 12.92 -12.07
CA LYS A 53 -19.68 14.31 -12.53
C LYS A 53 -20.04 14.45 -14.01
N GLY A 54 -19.59 13.54 -14.87
CA GLY A 54 -19.95 13.54 -16.29
C GLY A 54 -21.45 13.30 -16.56
N LEU A 55 -22.17 12.63 -15.64
CA LEU A 55 -23.61 12.44 -15.73
C LEU A 55 -24.42 13.66 -15.23
N ILE A 56 -23.91 14.35 -14.21
CA ILE A 56 -24.60 15.51 -13.59
C ILE A 56 -24.37 16.78 -14.42
N ASP A 57 -23.18 16.95 -14.97
CA ASP A 57 -22.71 18.17 -15.64
C ASP A 57 -22.87 18.05 -17.16
N GLY A 58 -23.98 17.45 -17.63
CA GLY A 58 -24.21 17.11 -19.04
C GLY A 58 -23.74 18.21 -20.01
N ASP A 59 -22.83 17.82 -20.91
CA ASP A 59 -22.00 18.67 -21.78
C ASP A 59 -20.94 19.52 -21.06
N ASP A 60 -19.72 18.97 -20.88
CA ASP A 60 -18.50 19.63 -21.38
C ASP A 60 -17.26 18.72 -21.26
N LYS A 61 -16.39 18.86 -22.26
CA LYS A 61 -15.24 18.00 -22.56
C LYS A 61 -14.13 18.14 -21.51
N ASP A 62 -13.84 17.09 -20.75
CA ASP A 62 -12.47 16.67 -20.40
C ASP A 62 -12.45 15.45 -19.45
N GLY A 63 -12.17 14.26 -19.97
CA GLY A 63 -12.14 13.01 -19.20
C GLY A 63 -10.83 12.21 -19.24
N THR A 64 -9.82 12.60 -20.02
CA THR A 64 -8.77 11.65 -20.46
C THR A 64 -7.38 11.85 -19.83
N LYS A 65 -7.26 12.40 -18.61
CA LYS A 65 -5.93 12.51 -17.95
C LYS A 65 -5.84 11.87 -16.56
N ALA A 66 -6.48 10.73 -16.35
CA ALA A 66 -6.53 10.09 -15.04
C ALA A 66 -5.69 8.80 -14.88
N ALA A 67 -5.10 8.26 -15.95
CA ALA A 67 -4.46 6.93 -15.92
C ALA A 67 -2.91 6.92 -15.99
N THR A 68 -2.24 7.97 -16.48
CA THR A 68 -0.81 7.84 -16.84
C THR A 68 0.19 8.17 -15.72
N ASP A 69 -0.19 8.85 -14.64
CA ASP A 69 0.79 9.32 -13.63
C ASP A 69 0.81 8.54 -12.31
N ALA A 70 -0.11 7.58 -12.11
CA ALA A 70 -0.25 6.89 -10.83
C ALA A 70 0.65 5.64 -10.66
N GLN A 71 1.32 5.19 -11.73
CA GLN A 71 2.10 3.95 -11.71
C GLN A 71 3.62 4.12 -11.78
N VAL A 72 4.15 5.34 -11.87
CA VAL A 72 5.60 5.57 -12.07
C VAL A 72 6.34 6.08 -10.83
N ARG A 73 5.67 6.39 -9.70
CA ARG A 73 6.36 6.86 -8.47
C ARG A 73 5.71 6.43 -7.14
N THR A 74 5.28 5.19 -7.02
CA THR A 74 4.89 4.62 -5.70
C THR A 74 5.75 3.41 -5.31
N ASP A 75 6.88 3.24 -5.97
CA ASP A 75 8.03 2.42 -5.59
C ASP A 75 9.06 3.17 -4.71
N ALA A 76 8.96 4.50 -4.59
CA ALA A 76 9.95 5.33 -3.88
C ALA A 76 9.70 5.53 -2.36
N ALA A 77 8.56 5.09 -1.81
CA ALA A 77 8.29 5.18 -0.36
C ALA A 77 8.38 3.82 0.37
N ALA A 78 9.09 2.86 -0.23
CA ALA A 78 9.46 1.59 0.39
C ALA A 78 10.99 1.41 0.36
N GLY A 79 11.72 2.45 0.75
CA GLY A 79 13.14 2.32 1.09
C GLY A 79 13.27 1.88 2.54
N THR A 80 13.35 0.57 2.79
CA THR A 80 14.37 -0.10 3.63
C THR A 80 14.00 -1.59 3.69
N GLY A 81 14.86 -2.45 3.15
CA GLY A 81 14.82 -3.89 3.48
C GLY A 81 14.59 -4.86 2.33
N ARG A 82 15.05 -4.59 1.10
CA ARG A 82 15.42 -5.70 0.22
C ARG A 82 16.81 -6.20 0.67
N ALA A 83 16.83 -6.93 1.78
CA ALA A 83 17.91 -7.86 2.02
C ALA A 83 17.86 -8.85 0.86
N VAL A 84 18.88 -8.80 0.01
CA VAL A 84 19.19 -9.87 -0.94
C VAL A 84 19.66 -11.04 -0.08
N PRO A 85 18.91 -12.16 0.09
CA PRO A 85 19.56 -13.38 0.51
C PRO A 85 20.51 -13.76 -0.62
N ALA A 86 21.80 -13.78 -0.31
CA ALA A 86 22.87 -14.19 -1.22
C ALA A 86 22.54 -15.56 -1.84
N PRO A 87 22.90 -15.81 -3.11
CA PRO A 87 22.80 -17.13 -3.69
C PRO A 87 23.73 -18.06 -2.90
N VAL A 88 23.16 -18.89 -2.03
CA VAL A 88 23.89 -19.97 -1.37
C VAL A 88 24.39 -20.89 -2.48
N SER A 89 25.71 -20.90 -2.63
CA SER A 89 26.44 -21.86 -3.44
C SER A 89 26.27 -23.23 -2.80
N GLU A 90 25.27 -23.99 -3.21
CA GLU A 90 25.27 -25.43 -2.95
C GLU A 90 26.25 -26.08 -3.94
N PRO A 91 27.32 -26.74 -3.46
CA PRO A 91 28.24 -27.45 -4.34
C PRO A 91 27.45 -28.60 -4.99
N ILE A 92 27.29 -28.52 -6.31
CA ILE A 92 26.85 -29.64 -7.14
C ILE A 92 27.86 -30.77 -6.91
N VAL A 93 27.46 -31.76 -6.12
CA VAL A 93 28.19 -33.02 -6.01
C VAL A 93 28.11 -33.68 -7.38
N VAL A 94 29.21 -33.58 -8.12
CA VAL A 94 29.49 -34.37 -9.31
C VAL A 94 29.58 -35.81 -8.86
N GLU A 95 28.46 -36.54 -8.92
CA GLU A 95 28.52 -37.99 -8.93
C GLU A 95 28.93 -38.43 -10.34
N THR A 96 30.23 -38.70 -10.43
CA THR A 96 31.03 -39.38 -11.46
C THR A 96 30.31 -40.11 -12.61
N PRO A 97 30.74 -39.89 -13.87
CA PRO A 97 30.31 -40.70 -15.02
C PRO A 97 30.75 -42.15 -14.84
N ARG A 98 29.80 -43.08 -14.68
CA ARG A 98 30.03 -44.51 -14.92
C ARG A 98 29.48 -44.88 -16.29
N GLU A 99 30.19 -44.47 -17.32
CA GLU A 99 30.22 -45.19 -18.58
C GLU A 99 31.25 -46.32 -18.41
N HIS A 100 30.79 -47.53 -18.10
CA HIS A 100 31.62 -48.73 -18.21
C HIS A 100 30.71 -49.93 -18.48
N ASP A 101 30.84 -50.40 -19.72
CA ASP A 101 30.84 -51.80 -20.10
C ASP A 101 29.53 -52.46 -20.56
N VAL A 102 29.56 -52.80 -21.85
CA VAL A 102 29.30 -54.14 -22.38
C VAL A 102 27.97 -54.77 -22.03
N HIS A 103 27.08 -54.80 -23.03
CA HIS A 103 26.46 -56.06 -23.42
C HIS A 103 26.33 -56.13 -24.94
N ARG A 104 27.45 -56.53 -25.54
CA ARG A 104 27.51 -57.34 -26.76
C ARG A 104 27.07 -58.75 -26.37
N GLY A 105 26.16 -59.35 -27.12
CA GLY A 105 25.66 -60.72 -26.95
C GLY A 105 24.45 -60.96 -27.83
#